data_AF-A0A356X3K0-F1
#
_entry.id   AF-A0A356X3K0-F1
#
_cell.length_a   1.000
_cell.length_b   1.000
_cell.length_c   1.000
_cell.angle_alpha   90.00
_cell.angle_beta   90.00
_cell.angle_gamma   90.00
#
_symmetry.space_group_name_H-M   'P 1'
#
loop_
_entity.id
_entity.type
_entity.pdbx_description
1 polymer ?
#
loop_
_entity_poly.entity_id
_entity_poly.type
_entity_poly.pdbx_seq_one_letter_code
_entity_poly.pdbx_strand_id
1 'polypeptide(L)'
;MTPEKLKQLIVETMDEVYKMSGKDKYQLKKRGFTDRDDAWLRRQVGLQYDKEVQRDITNLRQYNKTNNSNPQGKEMIKAFQNASGVTIAHGLGYISYAESELGGQGDANRKSLKKWLDNYGNLSKNQLSTVAWIGTPEDLPSQFTSYGNHEAITGGTGLLLKGYPVLVSHSSVSSQTLSSLPKELIDHQTHSGIAKRGSFEQPIYSLDQMKYSNFRPGWAAEVLLDNWTVIGCFVTEELMIEAQKNNTLSSLIDDVDATGLPCQVFSRSGWAGEL
;
A
#
# COMPACT_ATOMS: atom_id res chain seq x y z
N MET A 1 -7.56 -6.42 19.29
CA MET A 1 -6.83 -7.65 18.93
C MET A 1 -5.66 -7.81 19.89
N THR A 2 -5.35 -9.02 20.38
CA THR A 2 -4.21 -9.19 21.30
C THR A 2 -2.88 -9.18 20.52
N PRO A 3 -1.76 -8.73 21.12
CA PRO A 3 -0.44 -8.78 20.50
C PRO A 3 -0.06 -10.18 19.98
N GLU A 4 -0.48 -11.23 20.67
CA GLU A 4 -0.21 -12.63 20.32
C GLU A 4 -0.95 -13.06 19.05
N LYS A 5 -2.23 -12.65 18.90
CA LYS A 5 -3.01 -12.92 17.68
C LYS A 5 -2.47 -12.13 16.49
N LEU A 6 -2.02 -10.90 16.72
CA LEU A 6 -1.37 -10.09 15.70
C LEU A 6 -0.06 -10.73 15.22
N LYS A 7 0.78 -11.18 16.16
CA LYS A 7 2.05 -11.85 15.87
C LYS A 7 1.87 -13.15 15.09
N GLN A 8 0.86 -13.95 15.45
CA GLN A 8 0.56 -15.19 14.75
C GLN A 8 0.08 -14.93 13.32
N LEU A 9 -0.79 -13.93 13.13
CA LEU A 9 -1.32 -13.56 11.81
C LEU A 9 -0.22 -13.02 10.87
N ILE A 10 0.70 -12.21 11.40
CA ILE A 10 1.87 -11.72 10.67
C ILE A 10 2.76 -12.90 10.20
N VAL A 11 2.98 -13.89 11.07
CA VAL A 11 3.78 -15.08 10.73
C VAL A 11 3.12 -15.94 9.66
N GLU A 12 1.82 -16.23 9.78
CA GLU A 12 1.06 -17.00 8.78
C GLU A 12 1.10 -16.32 7.39
N THR A 13 1.01 -14.99 7.39
CA THR A 13 1.02 -14.12 6.20
C THR A 13 2.41 -14.01 5.56
N MET A 14 3.46 -14.02 6.37
CA MET A 14 4.85 -13.93 5.89
C MET A 14 5.39 -15.25 5.36
N ASP A 15 4.83 -16.39 5.76
CA ASP A 15 5.44 -17.70 5.55
C ASP A 15 4.81 -18.51 4.40
N GLU A 16 3.81 -17.94 3.72
CA GLU A 16 3.09 -18.59 2.63
C GLU A 16 3.97 -18.73 1.37
N VAL A 17 4.33 -19.99 1.05
CA VAL A 17 5.13 -20.33 -0.13
C VAL A 17 4.21 -20.76 -1.26
N TYR A 18 4.11 -19.92 -2.28
CA TYR A 18 3.34 -20.24 -3.48
C TYR A 18 4.21 -20.95 -4.53
N LYS A 19 3.68 -22.02 -5.14
CA LYS A 19 4.30 -22.76 -6.25
C LYS A 19 3.55 -22.50 -7.55
N MET A 20 4.25 -21.97 -8.56
CA MET A 20 3.66 -21.70 -9.88
C MET A 20 3.04 -22.93 -10.53
N SER A 21 1.79 -22.77 -10.96
CA SER A 21 1.08 -23.72 -11.82
C SER A 21 1.62 -23.71 -13.25
N GLY A 22 1.19 -24.68 -14.07
CA GLY A 22 1.50 -24.69 -15.50
C GLY A 22 0.99 -23.45 -16.25
N LYS A 23 -0.17 -22.90 -15.83
CA LYS A 23 -0.77 -21.69 -16.41
C LYS A 23 0.13 -20.47 -16.15
N ASP A 24 0.69 -20.36 -14.96
CA ASP A 24 1.55 -19.23 -14.57
C ASP A 24 2.88 -19.24 -15.33
N LYS A 25 3.48 -20.43 -15.46
CA LYS A 25 4.68 -20.62 -16.27
C LYS A 25 4.44 -20.26 -17.74
N TYR A 26 3.26 -20.58 -18.27
CA TYR A 26 2.86 -20.15 -19.60
C TYR A 26 2.74 -18.63 -19.71
N GLN A 27 2.13 -17.96 -18.73
CA GLN A 27 2.01 -16.49 -18.71
C GLN A 27 3.36 -15.78 -18.62
N LEU A 28 4.31 -16.32 -17.86
CA LEU A 28 5.70 -15.83 -17.83
C LEU A 28 6.37 -15.98 -19.18
N LYS A 29 6.31 -17.18 -19.79
CA LYS A 29 6.92 -17.44 -21.09
C LYS A 29 6.35 -16.55 -22.19
N LYS A 30 5.02 -16.36 -22.21
CA LYS A 30 4.34 -15.48 -23.18
C LYS A 30 4.86 -14.03 -23.10
N ARG A 31 5.28 -13.59 -21.91
CA ARG A 31 5.77 -12.22 -21.64
C ARG A 31 7.28 -12.06 -21.72
N GLY A 32 8.02 -13.15 -21.95
CA GLY A 32 9.48 -13.13 -21.94
C GLY A 32 10.10 -12.98 -20.55
N PHE A 33 9.33 -13.10 -19.47
CA PHE A 33 9.82 -12.95 -18.08
C PHE A 33 10.51 -14.21 -17.56
N THR A 34 11.29 -14.88 -18.42
CA THR A 34 11.94 -16.15 -18.13
C THR A 34 13.38 -15.98 -17.66
N ASP A 35 13.98 -14.81 -17.88
CA ASP A 35 15.39 -14.58 -17.62
C ASP A 35 15.62 -14.26 -16.13
N ARG A 36 16.86 -14.50 -15.67
CA ARG A 36 17.22 -14.27 -14.27
C ARG A 36 16.98 -12.82 -13.85
N ASP A 37 17.24 -11.89 -14.76
CA ASP A 37 17.20 -10.45 -14.49
C ASP A 37 15.77 -9.89 -14.44
N ASP A 38 14.77 -10.66 -14.89
CA ASP A 38 13.35 -10.28 -14.81
C ASP A 38 12.73 -10.49 -13.43
N ALA A 39 13.54 -10.76 -12.38
CA ALA A 39 13.02 -11.02 -11.04
C ALA A 39 12.12 -9.89 -10.51
N TRP A 40 12.45 -8.65 -10.85
CA TRP A 40 11.65 -7.48 -10.53
C TRP A 40 10.31 -7.46 -11.30
N LEU A 41 10.33 -7.73 -12.61
CA LEU A 41 9.12 -7.79 -13.45
C LEU A 41 8.19 -8.92 -13.01
N ARG A 42 8.73 -10.10 -12.68
CA ARG A 42 7.97 -11.22 -12.13
C ARG A 42 7.28 -10.87 -10.82
N ARG A 43 7.95 -10.13 -9.93
CA ARG A 43 7.37 -9.63 -8.69
C ARG A 43 6.19 -8.71 -8.96
N GLN A 44 6.35 -7.74 -9.86
CA GLN A 44 5.31 -6.78 -10.19
C GLN A 44 4.02 -7.41 -10.75
N VAL A 45 4.10 -8.61 -11.33
CA VAL A 45 2.92 -9.37 -11.80
C VAL A 45 2.52 -10.51 -10.87
N GLY A 46 3.18 -10.67 -9.72
CA GLY A 46 2.89 -11.70 -8.73
C GLY A 46 3.25 -13.13 -9.15
N LEU A 47 4.15 -13.31 -10.13
CA LEU A 47 4.53 -14.60 -10.72
C LEU A 47 6.01 -14.94 -10.45
N GLN A 48 6.41 -14.90 -9.17
CA GLN A 48 7.79 -15.19 -8.75
C GLN A 48 8.08 -16.70 -8.69
N TYR A 49 9.34 -17.08 -8.92
CA TYR A 49 9.81 -18.45 -8.66
C TYR A 49 9.93 -18.71 -7.15
N ASP A 50 9.81 -19.98 -6.74
CA ASP A 50 9.92 -20.42 -5.33
C ASP A 50 11.17 -19.85 -4.63
N LYS A 51 12.33 -19.86 -5.29
CA LYS A 51 13.59 -19.32 -4.73
C LYS A 51 13.54 -17.82 -4.44
N GLU A 52 12.80 -17.06 -5.26
CA GLU A 52 12.63 -15.62 -5.10
C GLU A 52 11.70 -15.35 -3.93
N VAL A 53 10.59 -16.11 -3.87
CA VAL A 53 9.66 -16.09 -2.74
C VAL A 53 10.38 -16.40 -1.43
N GLN A 54 11.17 -17.48 -1.37
CA GLN A 54 11.92 -17.86 -0.16
C GLN A 54 12.90 -16.79 0.31
N ARG A 55 13.56 -16.12 -0.64
CA ARG A 55 14.46 -15.00 -0.34
C ARG A 55 13.68 -13.82 0.26
N ASP A 56 12.55 -13.45 -0.34
CA ASP A 56 11.71 -12.36 0.16
C ASP A 56 11.15 -12.68 1.56
N ILE A 57 10.73 -13.93 1.82
CA ILE A 57 10.31 -14.41 3.15
C ILE A 57 11.45 -14.29 4.17
N THR A 58 12.64 -14.75 3.83
CA THR A 58 13.81 -14.70 4.72
C THR A 58 14.17 -13.26 5.08
N ASN A 59 14.18 -12.37 4.09
CA ASN A 59 14.45 -10.95 4.30
C ASN A 59 13.38 -10.31 5.18
N LEU A 60 12.09 -10.59 4.93
CA LEU A 60 10.98 -10.05 5.70
C LEU A 60 10.98 -10.51 7.15
N ARG A 61 11.29 -11.79 7.39
CA ARG A 61 11.49 -12.34 8.74
C ARG A 61 12.64 -11.67 9.46
N GLN A 62 13.78 -11.49 8.80
CA GLN A 62 14.94 -10.85 9.39
C GLN A 62 14.66 -9.37 9.71
N TYR A 63 13.99 -8.65 8.81
CA TYR A 63 13.56 -7.27 9.01
C TYR A 63 12.63 -7.14 10.22
N ASN A 64 11.57 -7.95 10.28
CA ASN A 64 10.62 -7.94 11.38
C ASN A 64 11.30 -8.34 12.70
N LYS A 65 12.17 -9.34 12.70
CA LYS A 65 12.97 -9.72 13.89
C LYS A 65 13.83 -8.55 14.37
N THR A 66 14.45 -7.82 13.45
CA THR A 66 15.29 -6.66 13.77
C THR A 66 14.45 -5.55 14.39
N ASN A 67 13.34 -5.13 13.77
CA ASN A 67 12.48 -4.07 14.29
C ASN A 67 11.82 -4.44 15.62
N ASN A 68 11.42 -5.69 15.81
CA ASN A 68 10.81 -6.15 17.04
C ASN A 68 11.81 -6.36 18.19
N SER A 69 13.12 -6.38 17.93
CA SER A 69 14.15 -6.56 18.96
C SER A 69 14.81 -5.24 19.39
N ASN A 70 14.88 -4.24 18.51
CA ASN A 70 15.52 -2.96 18.81
C ASN A 70 14.52 -1.86 19.23
N PRO A 71 14.90 -0.89 20.10
CA PRO A 71 13.98 0.15 20.58
C PRO A 71 13.41 1.06 19.49
N GLN A 72 14.24 1.49 18.53
CA GLN A 72 13.83 2.43 17.47
C GLN A 72 12.82 1.82 16.50
N GLY A 73 12.99 0.54 16.16
CA GLY A 73 12.05 -0.23 15.35
C GLY A 73 10.72 -0.46 16.07
N LYS A 74 10.74 -0.73 17.39
CA LYS A 74 9.52 -0.81 18.21
C LYS A 74 8.78 0.53 18.26
N GLU A 75 9.51 1.63 18.38
CA GLU A 75 8.94 2.98 18.35
C GLU A 75 8.27 3.26 17.01
N MET A 76 8.95 2.97 15.89
CA MET A 76 8.37 3.07 14.56
C MET A 76 7.11 2.21 14.42
N ILE A 77 7.15 0.94 14.83
CA ILE A 77 5.95 0.07 14.80
C ILE A 77 4.78 0.70 15.56
N LYS A 78 5.03 1.23 16.77
CA LYS A 78 4.00 1.89 17.57
C LYS A 78 3.45 3.16 16.90
N ALA A 79 4.31 3.95 16.27
CA ALA A 79 3.91 5.16 15.55
C ALA A 79 2.91 4.82 14.43
N PHE A 80 3.20 3.78 13.63
CA PHE A 80 2.28 3.32 12.59
C PHE A 80 1.00 2.70 13.14
N GLN A 81 1.08 1.91 14.21
CA GLN A 81 -0.09 1.26 14.81
C GLN A 81 -1.07 2.26 15.45
N ASN A 82 -0.55 3.38 15.93
CA ASN A 82 -1.34 4.41 16.60
C ASN A 82 -1.62 5.63 15.71
N ALA A 83 -1.05 5.70 14.49
CA ALA A 83 -0.98 6.91 13.67
C ALA A 83 -0.50 8.14 14.48
N SER A 84 0.58 7.95 15.24
CA SER A 84 1.14 8.96 16.15
C SER A 84 2.48 9.45 15.60
N GLY A 85 2.49 10.68 15.06
CA GLY A 85 3.69 11.26 14.44
C GLY A 85 4.05 10.65 13.08
N VAL A 86 3.14 9.85 12.50
CA VAL A 86 3.23 9.30 11.15
C VAL A 86 1.83 9.31 10.56
N THR A 87 1.69 9.85 9.34
CA THR A 87 0.47 9.75 8.56
C THR A 87 0.65 8.70 7.47
N ILE A 88 -0.36 7.85 7.30
CA ILE A 88 -0.34 6.70 6.38
C ILE A 88 -1.54 6.82 5.46
N ALA A 89 -1.30 6.70 4.15
CA ALA A 89 -2.31 6.94 3.15
C ALA A 89 -2.36 5.85 2.09
N HIS A 90 -3.57 5.48 1.70
CA HIS A 90 -3.86 4.59 0.58
C HIS A 90 -4.72 5.32 -0.44
N GLY A 91 -4.21 5.52 -1.66
CA GLY A 91 -4.98 6.10 -2.75
C GLY A 91 -5.87 5.07 -3.42
N LEU A 92 -7.16 5.36 -3.55
CA LEU A 92 -8.08 4.44 -4.23
C LEU A 92 -7.93 4.45 -5.75
N GLY A 93 -7.35 5.52 -6.29
CA GLY A 93 -6.92 5.62 -7.69
C GLY A 93 -5.70 4.75 -8.04
N TYR A 94 -5.14 4.03 -7.07
CA TYR A 94 -4.01 3.13 -7.30
C TYR A 94 -4.34 2.06 -8.34
N ILE A 95 -3.52 2.02 -9.39
CA ILE A 95 -3.50 0.97 -10.42
C ILE A 95 -2.17 0.26 -10.27
N SER A 96 -2.20 -1.05 -10.01
CA SER A 96 -0.96 -1.80 -9.90
C SER A 96 -0.40 -2.12 -11.27
N TYR A 97 0.91 -2.42 -11.32
CA TYR A 97 1.55 -2.91 -12.54
C TYR A 97 0.92 -4.23 -13.02
N ALA A 98 0.49 -5.10 -12.09
CA ALA A 98 -0.21 -6.32 -12.48
C ALA A 98 -1.53 -5.99 -13.19
N GLU A 99 -2.25 -4.97 -12.75
CA GLU A 99 -3.47 -4.53 -13.44
C GLU A 99 -3.17 -4.01 -14.85
N SER A 100 -2.18 -3.11 -14.98
CA SER A 100 -1.84 -2.53 -16.30
C SER A 100 -1.34 -3.59 -17.29
N GLU A 101 -0.49 -4.52 -16.84
CA GLU A 101 0.18 -5.49 -17.72
C GLU A 101 -0.56 -6.81 -17.92
N LEU A 102 -1.46 -7.17 -17.00
CA LEU A 102 -2.25 -8.40 -17.12
C LEU A 102 -3.65 -8.15 -17.68
N GLY A 103 -3.95 -6.91 -18.09
CA GLY A 103 -5.26 -6.54 -18.64
C GLY A 103 -6.35 -6.50 -17.57
N GLY A 104 -5.96 -6.26 -16.32
CA GLY A 104 -6.91 -5.99 -15.25
C GLY A 104 -7.67 -4.69 -15.53
N GLN A 105 -8.93 -4.65 -15.16
CA GLN A 105 -9.74 -3.43 -15.24
C GLN A 105 -9.87 -2.73 -13.89
N GLY A 106 -9.24 -3.29 -12.85
CA GLY A 106 -9.42 -2.91 -11.45
C GLY A 106 -10.85 -3.17 -10.98
N ASP A 107 -11.12 -2.93 -9.70
CA ASP A 107 -12.52 -2.84 -9.26
C ASP A 107 -13.12 -1.54 -9.77
N ALA A 108 -14.18 -1.63 -10.59
CA ALA A 108 -14.94 -0.48 -11.07
C ALA A 108 -15.49 0.39 -9.91
N ASN A 109 -15.63 -0.19 -8.72
CA ASN A 109 -16.11 0.49 -7.51
C ASN A 109 -15.01 1.20 -6.72
N ARG A 110 -13.72 1.05 -7.08
CA ARG A 110 -12.61 1.64 -6.31
C ARG A 110 -12.66 3.17 -6.24
N LYS A 111 -13.35 3.85 -7.16
CA LYS A 111 -13.38 5.32 -7.18
C LYS A 111 -14.31 5.94 -6.12
N SER A 112 -15.20 5.15 -5.50
CA SER A 112 -16.05 5.60 -4.40
C SER A 112 -15.48 5.14 -3.07
N LEU A 113 -15.31 6.09 -2.14
CA LEU A 113 -14.84 5.83 -0.79
C LEU A 113 -15.78 4.88 -0.06
N LYS A 114 -17.09 5.15 -0.10
CA LYS A 114 -18.08 4.33 0.61
C LYS A 114 -18.12 2.90 0.07
N LYS A 115 -18.14 2.74 -1.25
CA LYS A 115 -18.15 1.40 -1.87
C LYS A 115 -16.87 0.64 -1.59
N TRP A 116 -15.72 1.30 -1.62
CA TRP A 116 -14.46 0.66 -1.26
C TRP A 116 -14.50 0.18 0.19
N LEU A 117 -14.98 1.01 1.12
CA LEU A 117 -15.12 0.65 2.54
C LEU A 117 -16.06 -0.54 2.73
N ASP A 118 -17.20 -0.58 2.03
CA ASP A 118 -18.15 -1.69 2.10
C ASP A 118 -17.55 -3.01 1.60
N ASN A 119 -16.78 -2.95 0.51
CA ASN A 119 -16.20 -4.13 -0.13
C ASN A 119 -14.93 -4.62 0.58
N TYR A 120 -14.07 -3.70 1.01
CA TYR A 120 -12.70 -3.99 1.43
C TYR A 120 -12.40 -3.59 2.87
N GLY A 121 -13.16 -2.67 3.48
CA GLY A 121 -12.90 -2.13 4.83
C GLY A 121 -12.86 -3.19 5.94
N ASN A 122 -13.51 -4.33 5.74
CA ASN A 122 -13.50 -5.48 6.66
C ASN A 122 -12.34 -6.47 6.41
N LEU A 123 -11.53 -6.24 5.39
CA LEU A 123 -10.42 -7.10 4.99
C LEU A 123 -9.08 -6.62 5.55
N SER A 124 -9.09 -6.06 6.77
CA SER A 124 -7.90 -5.53 7.45
C SER A 124 -6.78 -6.55 7.67
N LYS A 125 -7.06 -7.84 7.50
CA LYS A 125 -6.09 -8.93 7.52
C LYS A 125 -5.27 -9.07 6.22
N ASN A 126 -5.67 -8.38 5.15
CA ASN A 126 -4.92 -8.30 3.91
C ASN A 126 -3.98 -7.09 3.97
N GLN A 127 -2.79 -7.21 3.41
CA GLN A 127 -1.87 -6.09 3.33
C GLN A 127 -2.38 -5.05 2.32
N LEU A 128 -2.23 -3.77 2.67
CA LEU A 128 -2.40 -2.66 1.76
C LEU A 128 -1.04 -2.10 1.36
N SER A 129 -0.93 -1.76 0.08
CA SER A 129 0.12 -0.86 -0.40
C SER A 129 -0.24 0.56 0.00
N THR A 130 0.61 1.19 0.80
CA THR A 130 0.39 2.54 1.31
C THR A 130 1.64 3.38 1.14
N VAL A 131 1.48 4.70 1.21
CA VAL A 131 2.59 5.63 1.44
C VAL A 131 2.49 6.16 2.86
N ALA A 132 3.61 6.61 3.42
CA ALA A 132 3.58 7.25 4.73
C ALA A 132 4.59 8.39 4.82
N TRP A 133 4.30 9.37 5.67
CA TRP A 133 5.22 10.45 6.00
C TRP A 133 5.24 10.75 7.49
N ILE A 134 6.34 11.36 7.96
CA ILE A 134 6.49 11.82 9.34
C ILE A 134 5.56 13.02 9.56
N GLY A 135 4.80 12.98 10.65
CA GLY A 135 3.90 14.06 11.07
C GLY A 135 2.42 13.76 10.80
N THR A 136 1.65 14.82 10.78
CA THR A 136 0.20 14.88 10.56
C THR A 136 -0.12 15.10 9.07
N PRO A 137 -1.41 15.10 8.66
CA PRO A 137 -1.78 15.48 7.30
C PRO A 137 -1.18 16.81 6.83
N GLU A 138 -1.09 17.79 7.73
CA GLU A 138 -0.53 19.13 7.46
C GLU A 138 0.97 19.10 7.16
N ASP A 139 1.70 18.14 7.74
CA ASP A 139 3.16 18.00 7.64
C ASP A 139 3.62 17.35 6.33
N LEU A 140 2.74 17.29 5.34
CA LEU A 140 2.99 16.62 4.08
C LEU A 140 4.28 17.15 3.42
N PRO A 141 5.37 16.35 3.33
CA PRO A 141 6.65 16.92 2.92
C PRO A 141 6.61 17.40 1.46
N SER A 142 7.12 18.62 1.24
CA SER A 142 7.34 19.17 -0.10
C SER A 142 8.32 18.27 -0.89
N GLN A 143 8.19 18.25 -2.23
CA GLN A 143 8.95 17.41 -3.19
C GLN A 143 8.28 16.09 -3.65
N PHE A 144 7.01 16.17 -4.02
CA PHE A 144 6.37 15.15 -4.83
C PHE A 144 6.80 15.23 -6.29
N THR A 145 7.65 14.30 -6.75
CA THR A 145 7.99 14.16 -8.16
C THR A 145 6.93 13.31 -8.87
N SER A 146 6.27 13.82 -9.91
CA SER A 146 5.15 13.23 -10.71
C SER A 146 5.33 11.83 -11.34
N TYR A 147 6.02 10.91 -10.68
CA TYR A 147 6.43 9.59 -11.16
C TYR A 147 6.67 8.61 -9.99
N GLY A 148 5.96 8.77 -8.86
CA GLY A 148 6.15 7.91 -7.69
C GLY A 148 4.85 7.57 -6.97
N ASN A 149 4.90 6.55 -6.11
CA ASN A 149 3.75 6.08 -5.32
C ASN A 149 3.01 7.16 -4.52
N HIS A 150 3.63 8.31 -4.26
CA HIS A 150 2.98 9.45 -3.61
C HIS A 150 1.91 10.12 -4.50
N GLU A 151 1.85 9.83 -5.80
CA GLU A 151 0.70 10.21 -6.62
C GLU A 151 -0.62 9.59 -6.10
N ALA A 152 -0.52 8.50 -5.32
CA ALA A 152 -1.66 7.91 -4.64
C ALA A 152 -2.41 8.91 -3.74
N ILE A 153 -1.74 9.95 -3.23
CA ILE A 153 -2.38 10.98 -2.39
C ILE A 153 -2.68 12.30 -3.11
N THR A 154 -2.16 12.50 -4.32
CA THR A 154 -2.42 13.71 -5.13
C THR A 154 -3.29 13.44 -6.36
N GLY A 155 -3.68 12.18 -6.60
CA GLY A 155 -4.39 11.74 -7.80
C GLY A 155 -5.90 11.48 -7.67
N GLY A 156 -6.52 11.76 -6.52
CA GLY A 156 -7.97 11.57 -6.36
C GLY A 156 -8.44 11.38 -4.91
N THR A 157 -9.17 10.30 -4.65
CA THR A 157 -9.65 9.94 -3.30
C THR A 157 -8.81 8.86 -2.65
N GLY A 158 -8.81 8.83 -1.32
CA GLY A 158 -8.12 7.79 -0.58
C GLY A 158 -8.47 7.74 0.90
N LEU A 159 -7.76 6.86 1.60
CA LEU A 159 -7.98 6.55 3.00
C LEU A 159 -6.74 6.90 3.82
N LEU A 160 -6.97 7.44 5.00
CA LEU A 160 -5.97 7.57 6.04
C LEU A 160 -6.09 6.39 6.99
N LEU A 161 -4.96 5.80 7.33
CA LEU A 161 -4.89 4.49 7.96
C LEU A 161 -3.98 4.53 9.19
N LYS A 162 -4.18 3.55 10.07
CA LYS A 162 -3.18 3.07 11.03
C LYS A 162 -3.08 1.56 10.94
N GLY A 163 -1.96 0.98 11.32
CA GLY A 163 -1.78 -0.48 11.23
C GLY A 163 -0.37 -0.95 11.58
N TYR A 164 -0.12 -2.24 11.45
CA TYR A 164 1.20 -2.83 11.62
C TYR A 164 2.02 -2.68 10.33
N PRO A 165 3.18 -1.99 10.37
CA PRO A 165 4.03 -1.81 9.19
C PRO A 165 4.89 -3.06 8.97
N VAL A 166 4.41 -3.99 8.13
CA VAL A 166 5.12 -5.24 7.83
C VAL A 166 6.46 -4.96 7.15
N LEU A 167 6.50 -3.95 6.29
CA LEU A 167 7.69 -3.41 5.63
C LEU A 167 7.50 -1.92 5.39
N VAL A 168 8.50 -1.12 5.75
CA VAL A 168 8.59 0.31 5.43
C VAL A 168 9.80 0.50 4.50
N SER A 169 9.63 1.19 3.37
CA SER A 169 10.67 1.34 2.35
C SER A 169 10.77 2.76 1.78
N HIS A 170 11.99 3.20 1.45
CA HIS A 170 12.23 4.45 0.70
C HIS A 170 11.96 4.32 -0.81
N SER A 171 11.86 3.10 -1.31
CA SER A 171 11.56 2.79 -2.71
C SER A 171 10.22 2.07 -2.84
N SER A 172 9.72 1.98 -4.07
CA SER A 172 8.65 1.02 -4.35
C SER A 172 9.13 -0.38 -3.97
N VAL A 173 8.20 -1.19 -3.47
CA VAL A 173 8.41 -2.59 -3.15
C VAL A 173 7.62 -3.51 -4.07
N SER A 174 6.96 -2.97 -5.11
CA SER A 174 6.12 -3.70 -6.06
C SER A 174 5.03 -4.55 -5.38
N SER A 175 4.46 -4.03 -4.29
CA SER A 175 3.33 -4.68 -3.64
C SER A 175 2.05 -4.51 -4.44
N GLN A 176 1.04 -5.31 -4.10
CA GLN A 176 -0.22 -5.37 -4.81
C GLN A 176 -1.36 -5.19 -3.82
N THR A 177 -2.38 -4.41 -4.18
CA THR A 177 -3.60 -4.27 -3.39
C THR A 177 -4.73 -5.04 -4.06
N LEU A 178 -5.57 -5.72 -3.27
CA LEU A 178 -6.69 -6.55 -3.78
C LEU A 178 -7.62 -5.81 -4.75
N SER A 179 -7.93 -4.55 -4.48
CA SER A 179 -8.79 -3.72 -5.34
C SER A 179 -8.17 -3.38 -6.70
N SER A 180 -6.88 -3.63 -6.88
CA SER A 180 -6.12 -3.33 -8.09
C SER A 180 -5.49 -4.58 -8.71
N LEU A 181 -6.08 -5.76 -8.51
CA LEU A 181 -5.57 -7.00 -9.10
C LEU A 181 -6.54 -7.62 -10.11
N PRO A 182 -6.03 -8.25 -11.18
CA PRO A 182 -6.87 -9.05 -12.05
C PRO A 182 -7.39 -10.28 -11.29
N LYS A 183 -8.61 -10.71 -11.62
CA LYS A 183 -9.29 -11.83 -10.98
C LYS A 183 -8.44 -13.09 -10.96
N GLU A 184 -7.70 -13.38 -12.02
CA GLU A 184 -6.86 -14.56 -12.14
C GLU A 184 -5.73 -14.56 -11.11
N LEU A 185 -5.15 -13.40 -10.80
CA LEU A 185 -4.12 -13.29 -9.78
C LEU A 185 -4.73 -13.41 -8.38
N ILE A 186 -5.93 -12.86 -8.16
CA ILE A 186 -6.69 -13.05 -6.93
C ILE A 186 -6.99 -14.54 -6.71
N ASP A 187 -7.58 -15.21 -7.71
CA ASP A 187 -7.91 -16.64 -7.68
C ASP A 187 -6.65 -17.47 -7.42
N HIS A 188 -5.55 -17.15 -8.10
CA HIS A 188 -4.24 -17.79 -7.91
C HIS A 188 -3.68 -17.58 -6.50
N GLN A 189 -3.89 -16.42 -5.89
CA GLN A 189 -3.38 -16.04 -4.57
C GLN A 189 -4.40 -16.28 -3.44
N THR A 190 -5.58 -16.83 -3.73
CA THR A 190 -6.71 -16.94 -2.77
C THR A 190 -6.35 -17.71 -1.51
N HIS A 191 -5.49 -18.73 -1.63
CA HIS A 191 -5.07 -19.57 -0.51
C HIS A 191 -3.80 -19.08 0.20
N SER A 192 -3.13 -18.06 -0.34
CA SER A 192 -1.85 -17.52 0.17
C SER A 192 -1.92 -16.02 0.48
N GLY A 193 -3.11 -15.42 0.37
CA GLY A 193 -3.32 -13.99 0.26
C GLY A 193 -2.51 -13.31 -0.86
N ILE A 194 -2.86 -12.05 -1.15
CA ILE A 194 -2.27 -11.32 -2.25
C ILE A 194 -0.83 -10.92 -1.95
N ALA A 195 0.09 -11.19 -2.88
CA ALA A 195 1.55 -10.99 -2.79
C ALA A 195 1.98 -10.07 -1.64
N LYS A 196 2.14 -10.69 -0.46
CA LYS A 196 2.46 -10.05 0.83
C LYS A 196 3.94 -9.66 0.96
N ARG A 197 4.63 -9.52 -0.18
CA ARG A 197 6.10 -9.62 -0.28
C ARG A 197 6.63 -8.51 -1.16
N GLY A 198 7.02 -7.44 -0.49
CA GLY A 198 7.69 -6.32 -1.11
C GLY A 198 9.16 -6.63 -1.43
N SER A 199 9.73 -5.94 -2.40
CA SER A 199 11.18 -5.83 -2.54
C SER A 199 11.83 -5.26 -1.28
N PHE A 200 13.05 -5.73 -1.02
CA PHE A 200 13.84 -5.39 0.15
C PHE A 200 15.03 -4.47 -0.17
N GLU A 201 14.92 -3.64 -1.21
CA GLU A 201 16.03 -2.82 -1.70
C GLU A 201 16.41 -1.68 -0.76
N GLN A 202 15.42 -0.98 -0.17
CA GLN A 202 15.68 0.17 0.69
C GLN A 202 14.81 0.19 1.96
N PRO A 203 14.92 -0.84 2.83
CA PRO A 203 14.13 -0.95 4.05
C PRO A 203 14.48 0.14 5.07
N ILE A 204 13.46 0.66 5.75
CA ILE A 204 13.56 1.65 6.82
C ILE A 204 13.39 0.94 8.17
N TYR A 205 14.31 1.16 9.11
CA TYR A 205 14.33 0.51 10.42
C TYR A 205 13.97 1.43 11.59
N SER A 206 13.80 2.74 11.34
CA SER A 206 13.46 3.73 12.37
C SER A 206 12.82 4.98 11.79
N LEU A 207 12.12 5.74 12.64
CA LEU A 207 11.58 7.06 12.27
C LEU A 207 12.68 8.06 11.91
N ASP A 208 13.85 8.00 12.56
CA ASP A 208 14.99 8.86 12.23
C ASP A 208 15.52 8.58 10.82
N GLN A 209 15.64 7.30 10.44
CA GLN A 209 16.02 6.93 9.07
C GLN A 209 15.00 7.46 8.04
N MET A 210 13.71 7.36 8.37
CA MET A 210 12.65 7.91 7.53
C MET A 210 12.76 9.43 7.39
N LYS A 211 12.92 10.12 8.53
CA LYS A 211 12.98 11.58 8.64
C LYS A 211 14.20 12.18 7.93
N TYR A 212 15.37 11.57 8.10
CA TYR A 212 16.66 12.10 7.64
C TYR A 212 17.22 11.39 6.41
N SER A 213 16.38 10.72 5.62
CA SER A 213 16.86 10.02 4.43
C SER A 213 17.36 10.98 3.36
N ASN A 214 18.50 10.66 2.74
CA ASN A 214 19.08 11.46 1.65
C ASN A 214 18.31 11.35 0.32
N PHE A 215 17.37 10.40 0.23
CA PHE A 215 16.61 10.16 -1.01
C PHE A 215 15.28 10.91 -0.99
N ARG A 216 14.51 10.71 0.08
CA ARG A 216 13.21 11.37 0.32
C ARG A 216 13.06 11.62 1.83
N PRO A 217 13.51 12.77 2.34
CA PRO A 217 13.39 13.11 3.75
C PRO A 217 11.93 13.10 4.19
N GLY A 218 11.63 12.45 5.32
CA GLY A 218 10.28 12.40 5.88
C GLY A 218 9.33 11.40 5.21
N TRP A 219 9.77 10.66 4.19
CA TRP A 219 8.91 9.78 3.38
C TRP A 219 9.27 8.30 3.47
N ALA A 220 8.23 7.48 3.47
CA ALA A 220 8.25 6.09 3.06
C ALA A 220 7.48 5.99 1.73
N ALA A 221 8.20 5.69 0.66
CA ALA A 221 7.62 5.61 -0.68
C ALA A 221 6.70 4.40 -0.85
N GLU A 222 6.89 3.34 -0.06
CA GLU A 222 5.92 2.26 0.02
C GLU A 222 5.99 1.59 1.39
N VAL A 223 4.82 1.33 1.94
CA VAL A 223 4.62 0.64 3.20
C VAL A 223 3.61 -0.49 2.99
N LEU A 224 4.02 -1.71 3.35
CA LEU A 224 3.12 -2.84 3.47
C LEU A 224 2.42 -2.74 4.83
N LEU A 225 1.17 -2.28 4.82
CA LEU A 225 0.41 -2.10 6.04
C LEU A 225 -0.53 -3.28 6.25
N ASP A 226 -0.43 -3.94 7.39
CA ASP A 226 -1.28 -5.07 7.80
C ASP A 226 -2.08 -4.71 9.06
N ASN A 227 -3.17 -5.43 9.32
CA ASN A 227 -4.07 -5.18 10.45
C ASN A 227 -4.48 -3.71 10.54
N TRP A 228 -4.78 -3.14 9.38
CA TRP A 228 -5.03 -1.72 9.26
C TRP A 228 -6.43 -1.35 9.71
N THR A 229 -6.61 -0.08 10.06
CA THR A 229 -7.89 0.52 10.42
C THR A 229 -7.97 1.87 9.74
N VAL A 230 -9.10 2.14 9.12
CA VAL A 230 -9.40 3.44 8.53
C VAL A 230 -9.68 4.43 9.65
N ILE A 231 -8.97 5.55 9.64
CA ILE A 231 -9.08 6.62 10.64
C ILE A 231 -9.54 7.95 10.04
N GLY A 232 -9.57 8.03 8.71
CA GLY A 232 -10.01 9.21 7.95
C GLY A 232 -10.03 8.88 6.47
N CYS A 233 -10.51 9.82 5.67
CA CYS A 233 -10.40 9.78 4.22
C CYS A 233 -9.72 11.06 3.73
N PHE A 234 -9.39 11.09 2.44
CA PHE A 234 -8.96 12.31 1.78
C PHE A 234 -9.51 12.41 0.37
N VAL A 235 -9.62 13.65 -0.09
CA VAL A 235 -9.89 14.04 -1.47
C VAL A 235 -8.81 15.01 -1.93
N THR A 236 -8.64 15.14 -3.24
CA THR A 236 -7.76 16.17 -3.79
C THR A 236 -8.54 17.38 -4.29
N GLU A 237 -7.97 18.57 -4.13
CA GLU A 237 -8.51 19.82 -4.66
C GLU A 237 -8.72 19.71 -6.18
N GLU A 238 -7.78 19.07 -6.90
CA GLU A 238 -7.89 18.84 -8.33
C GLU A 238 -9.14 18.00 -8.69
N LEU A 239 -9.43 16.95 -7.90
CA LEU A 239 -10.63 16.14 -8.08
C LEU A 239 -11.90 16.94 -7.77
N MET A 240 -11.88 17.77 -6.72
CA MET A 240 -13.02 18.65 -6.39
C MET A 240 -13.29 19.67 -7.51
N ILE A 241 -12.25 20.28 -8.06
CA ILE A 241 -12.35 21.20 -9.20
C ILE A 241 -12.90 20.48 -10.44
N GLU A 242 -12.42 19.27 -10.73
CA GLU A 242 -12.93 18.45 -11.83
C GLU A 242 -14.41 18.08 -11.62
N ALA A 243 -14.76 17.63 -10.42
CA ALA A 243 -16.14 17.30 -10.07
C ALA A 243 -17.06 18.52 -10.18
N GLN A 244 -16.59 19.71 -9.79
CA GLN A 244 -17.34 20.96 -9.97
C GLN A 244 -17.58 21.26 -11.45
N LYS A 245 -16.57 21.14 -12.31
CA LYS A 245 -16.69 21.35 -13.76
C LYS A 245 -17.67 20.37 -14.40
N ASN A 246 -17.72 19.14 -13.89
CA ASN A 246 -18.57 18.08 -14.41
C ASN A 246 -19.96 18.01 -13.75
N ASN A 247 -20.29 18.95 -12.85
CA ASN A 247 -21.54 18.95 -12.06
C ASN A 247 -21.74 17.68 -11.19
N THR A 248 -20.64 17.08 -10.71
CA THR A 248 -20.64 15.90 -9.84
C THR A 248 -20.06 16.17 -8.44
N LEU A 249 -19.80 17.44 -8.08
CA LEU A 249 -19.23 17.78 -6.77
C LEU A 249 -20.13 17.34 -5.62
N SER A 250 -21.45 17.51 -5.73
CA SER A 250 -22.39 17.06 -4.69
C SER A 250 -22.30 15.54 -4.48
N SER A 251 -22.21 14.76 -5.56
CA SER A 251 -22.04 13.30 -5.44
C SER A 251 -20.73 12.88 -4.79
N LEU A 252 -19.65 13.64 -5.01
CA LEU A 252 -18.37 13.41 -4.33
C LEU A 252 -18.48 13.70 -2.83
N ILE A 253 -19.11 14.82 -2.47
CA ILE A 253 -19.35 15.20 -1.06
C ILE A 253 -20.26 14.16 -0.39
N ASP A 254 -21.36 13.75 -1.03
CA ASP A 254 -22.26 12.72 -0.53
C ASP A 254 -21.53 11.38 -0.26
N ASP A 255 -20.59 11.00 -1.14
CA ASP A 255 -19.78 9.78 -0.97
C ASP A 255 -18.79 9.90 0.20
N VAL A 256 -18.20 11.08 0.43
CA VAL A 256 -17.38 11.39 1.60
C VAL A 256 -18.21 11.33 2.88
N ASP A 257 -19.34 12.03 2.93
CA ASP A 257 -20.23 12.09 4.09
C ASP A 257 -20.76 10.70 4.46
N ALA A 258 -21.08 9.87 3.45
CA ALA A 258 -21.53 8.50 3.65
C ALA A 258 -20.50 7.60 4.35
N THR A 259 -19.22 7.98 4.37
CA THR A 259 -18.20 7.24 5.12
C THR A 259 -18.29 7.46 6.63
N GLY A 260 -18.82 8.61 7.06
CA GLY A 260 -18.81 9.04 8.47
C GLY A 260 -17.40 9.31 9.03
N LEU A 261 -16.41 9.53 8.17
CA LEU A 261 -15.00 9.74 8.55
C LEU A 261 -14.60 11.21 8.36
N PRO A 262 -13.63 11.72 9.15
CA PRO A 262 -13.02 13.01 8.87
C PRO A 262 -12.32 12.98 7.51
N CYS A 263 -12.47 14.04 6.72
CA CYS A 263 -11.93 14.12 5.38
C CYS A 263 -10.89 15.23 5.27
N GLN A 264 -9.68 14.88 4.85
CA GLN A 264 -8.61 15.81 4.56
C GLN A 264 -8.62 16.20 3.09
N VAL A 265 -8.28 17.46 2.78
CA VAL A 265 -8.11 17.94 1.41
C VAL A 265 -6.63 18.11 1.13
N PHE A 266 -6.15 17.43 0.10
CA PHE A 266 -4.79 17.59 -0.41
C PHE A 266 -4.80 18.33 -1.75
N SER A 267 -3.73 19.06 -2.04
CA SER A 267 -3.44 19.64 -3.34
C SER A 267 -2.05 19.20 -3.78
N ARG A 268 -1.68 19.46 -5.03
CA ARG A 268 -0.28 19.33 -5.46
C ARG A 268 0.72 20.17 -4.65
N SER A 269 0.25 21.20 -3.95
CA SER A 269 1.08 22.08 -3.13
C SER A 269 1.21 21.62 -1.68
N GLY A 270 0.48 20.58 -1.27
CA GLY A 270 0.44 20.12 0.12
C GLY A 270 -0.98 19.96 0.64
N TRP A 271 -1.12 19.86 1.96
CA TRP A 271 -2.42 19.90 2.62
C TRP A 271 -3.12 21.25 2.40
N ALA A 272 -4.42 21.20 2.14
CA ALA A 272 -5.24 22.36 1.78
C ALA A 272 -6.39 22.62 2.78
N GLY A 273 -6.69 21.68 3.68
CA GLY A 273 -7.74 21.85 4.69
C GLY A 273 -8.45 20.54 5.03
N GLU A 274 -9.63 20.68 5.65
CA GLU A 274 -10.57 19.60 5.97
C GLU A 274 -11.95 19.93 5.34
N LEU A 275 -12.76 18.90 5.05
CA LEU A 275 -14.18 19.04 4.68
C LEU A 275 -15.09 18.88 5.89
#